data_AF-A0A7I7UBV9-F1
#
_entry.id   AF-A0A7I7UBV9-F1
#
_cell.length_a   1.000
_cell.length_b   1.000
_cell.length_c   1.000
_cell.angle_alpha   90.00
_cell.angle_beta   90.00
_cell.angle_gamma   90.00
#
_symmetry.space_group_name_H-M   'P 1'
#
loop_
_entity.id
_entity.type
_entity.pdbx_description
1 polymer ?
#
loop_
_entity_poly.entity_id
_entity_poly.type
_entity_poly.pdbx_seq_one_letter_code
_entity_poly.pdbx_strand_id
1 'polypeptide(L)'
;MDAVMRRADGPSEAATSNEQTEMDVLEVLIKACDDAAIPSTAEERSAAYRKGYAAALRYARICVLDQMASAAMDFADGRHRARTLAALRTIAQRLSEELRTDLEDDVAAGYRDGIRVALDLTEEQERAVQRELSCATLTG
;
A
#
# COMPACT_ATOMS: atom_id res chain seq x y z
N MET A 1 -35.79 -26.58 -36.74
CA MET A 1 -34.51 -27.30 -36.65
C MET A 1 -33.44 -26.30 -37.05
N ASP A 2 -33.04 -25.44 -36.11
CA ASP A 2 -31.84 -25.60 -35.25
C ASP A 2 -30.57 -25.18 -36.02
N ALA A 3 -29.59 -24.43 -35.50
CA ALA A 3 -29.38 -23.88 -34.17
C ALA A 3 -28.31 -22.77 -34.23
N VAL A 4 -28.53 -21.73 -33.43
CA VAL A 4 -27.56 -21.08 -32.53
C VAL A 4 -26.22 -20.62 -33.13
N MET A 5 -26.16 -19.32 -33.42
CA MET A 5 -24.92 -18.54 -33.33
C MET A 5 -24.37 -18.62 -31.90
N ARG A 6 -23.22 -19.25 -31.74
CA ARG A 6 -22.43 -19.26 -30.51
C ARG A 6 -21.67 -17.92 -30.44
N ARG A 7 -22.19 -16.94 -29.71
CA ARG A 7 -21.40 -15.77 -29.27
C ARG A 7 -20.40 -16.27 -28.23
N ALA A 8 -19.12 -16.16 -28.54
CA ALA A 8 -18.07 -16.23 -27.54
C ALA A 8 -18.09 -14.91 -26.76
N ASP A 9 -18.55 -14.95 -25.52
CA ASP A 9 -18.25 -13.90 -24.55
C ASP A 9 -16.74 -13.95 -24.29
N GLY A 10 -16.01 -13.00 -24.86
CA GLY A 10 -14.63 -12.74 -24.49
C GLY A 10 -14.57 -12.16 -23.08
N PRO A 11 -13.44 -12.33 -22.35
CA PRO A 11 -13.27 -11.73 -21.04
C PRO A 11 -13.40 -10.21 -21.14
N SER A 12 -14.24 -9.63 -20.28
CA SER A 12 -14.55 -8.20 -20.22
C SER A 12 -13.28 -7.39 -19.90
N GLU A 13 -12.84 -6.53 -20.82
CA GLU A 13 -11.73 -5.57 -20.66
C GLU A 13 -11.85 -4.67 -19.41
N ALA A 14 -13.06 -4.54 -18.86
CA ALA A 14 -13.31 -3.76 -17.65
C ALA A 14 -12.76 -4.43 -16.37
N ALA A 15 -12.64 -5.77 -16.33
CA ALA A 15 -12.12 -6.48 -15.17
C ALA A 15 -10.58 -6.32 -15.06
N THR A 16 -9.88 -6.48 -16.19
CA THR A 16 -8.42 -6.31 -16.28
C THR A 16 -7.99 -4.87 -15.99
N SER A 17 -8.75 -3.87 -16.45
CA SER A 17 -8.44 -2.46 -16.21
C SER A 17 -8.52 -2.07 -14.74
N ASN A 18 -9.39 -2.74 -13.96
CA ASN A 18 -9.68 -2.40 -12.57
C ASN A 18 -8.77 -3.16 -11.58
N GLU A 19 -8.25 -4.33 -11.96
CA GLU A 19 -7.17 -5.04 -11.24
C GLU A 19 -5.81 -4.33 -11.40
N GLN A 20 -5.55 -3.75 -12.58
CA GLN A 20 -4.36 -2.94 -12.83
C GLN A 20 -4.26 -1.77 -11.83
N THR A 21 -5.37 -1.07 -11.56
CA THR A 21 -5.41 0.11 -10.69
C THR A 21 -5.13 -0.19 -9.20
N GLU A 22 -5.31 -1.42 -8.72
CA GLU A 22 -5.01 -1.78 -7.32
C GLU A 22 -3.53 -2.08 -7.09
N MET A 23 -2.95 -2.84 -8.03
CA MET A 23 -1.51 -3.06 -8.07
C MET A 23 -0.81 -1.70 -8.12
N ASP A 24 -1.37 -0.76 -8.89
CA ASP A 24 -0.86 0.62 -8.96
C ASP A 24 -0.82 1.32 -7.58
N VAL A 25 -1.85 1.18 -6.71
CA VAL A 25 -1.85 1.86 -5.40
C VAL A 25 -0.77 1.31 -4.46
N LEU A 26 -0.65 -0.01 -4.37
CA LEU A 26 0.36 -0.64 -3.52
C LEU A 26 1.78 -0.45 -4.08
N GLU A 27 1.94 -0.46 -5.40
CA GLU A 27 3.20 -0.11 -6.07
C GLU A 27 3.58 1.36 -5.88
N VAL A 28 2.61 2.28 -5.93
CA VAL A 28 2.80 3.70 -5.60
C VAL A 28 3.28 3.85 -4.15
N LEU A 29 2.71 3.10 -3.21
CA LEU A 29 3.17 3.12 -1.82
C LEU A 29 4.60 2.59 -1.67
N ILE A 30 4.95 1.49 -2.37
CA ILE A 30 6.34 1.00 -2.42
C ILE A 30 7.27 2.08 -2.94
N LYS A 31 6.91 2.72 -4.07
CA LYS A 31 7.71 3.80 -4.65
C LYS A 31 7.85 4.98 -3.70
N ALA A 32 6.78 5.38 -3.02
CA ALA A 32 6.83 6.47 -2.05
C ALA A 32 7.75 6.15 -0.86
N CYS A 33 7.75 4.91 -0.37
CA CYS A 33 8.71 4.46 0.65
C CYS A 33 10.16 4.48 0.12
N ASP A 34 10.38 4.04 -1.11
CA ASP A 34 11.72 4.04 -1.74
C ASP A 34 12.23 5.48 -1.95
N ASP A 35 11.38 6.38 -2.44
CA ASP A 35 11.69 7.80 -2.63
C ASP A 35 11.95 8.49 -1.27
N ALA A 36 11.19 8.16 -0.22
CA ALA A 36 11.43 8.64 1.14
C ALA A 36 12.72 8.10 1.76
N ALA A 37 13.21 6.95 1.30
CA ALA A 37 14.48 6.36 1.74
C ALA A 37 15.69 7.03 1.05
N ILE A 38 15.47 7.75 -0.05
CA ILE A 38 16.51 8.58 -0.67
C ILE A 38 16.80 9.74 0.28
N PRO A 39 18.05 9.87 0.75
CA PRO A 39 18.40 10.94 1.68
C PRO A 39 18.32 12.29 0.98
N SER A 40 17.17 12.97 1.09
CA SER A 40 17.08 14.42 0.94
C SER A 40 17.01 15.01 2.36
N THR A 41 17.95 15.89 2.70
CA THR A 41 18.19 16.52 4.04
C THR A 41 18.93 15.69 5.11
N ALA A 42 19.37 14.46 4.82
CA ALA A 42 20.00 13.59 5.82
C ALA A 42 21.48 13.89 6.17
N GLU A 43 22.07 14.97 5.64
CA GLU A 43 23.48 15.32 5.91
C GLU A 43 23.69 15.76 7.37
N GLU A 44 22.65 16.20 8.07
CA GLU A 44 22.74 16.68 9.46
C GLU A 44 22.51 15.60 10.54
N ARG A 45 22.01 14.41 10.16
CA ARG A 45 21.68 13.33 11.12
C ARG A 45 22.82 12.31 11.26
N SER A 46 22.85 11.58 12.38
CA SER A 46 23.87 10.54 12.62
C SER A 46 23.71 9.33 11.66
N ALA A 47 24.79 8.59 11.44
CA ALA A 47 24.72 7.35 10.65
C ALA A 47 23.80 6.30 11.30
N ALA A 48 23.73 6.29 12.63
CA ALA A 48 22.84 5.43 13.42
C ALA A 48 21.36 5.77 13.12
N TYR A 49 21.00 7.05 13.16
CA TYR A 49 19.66 7.52 12.79
C TYR A 49 19.28 7.07 11.37
N ARG A 50 20.15 7.32 10.37
CA ARG A 50 19.87 6.94 8.97
C ARG A 50 19.65 5.43 8.82
N LYS A 51 20.40 4.62 9.56
CA LYS A 51 20.24 3.16 9.57
C LYS A 51 18.86 2.75 10.07
N GLY A 52 18.41 3.35 11.18
CA GLY A 52 17.06 3.12 11.72
C GLY A 52 15.96 3.54 10.76
N TYR A 53 16.09 4.75 10.21
CA TYR A 53 15.13 5.30 9.26
C TYR A 53 14.97 4.44 8.00
N ALA A 54 16.09 4.04 7.38
CA ALA A 54 16.06 3.13 6.24
C ALA A 54 15.52 1.73 6.60
N ALA A 55 15.71 1.27 7.84
CA ALA A 55 15.14 0.00 8.30
C ALA A 55 13.61 0.08 8.44
N ALA A 56 13.07 1.18 8.95
CA ALA A 56 11.63 1.40 9.05
C ALA A 56 10.94 1.44 7.68
N LEU A 57 11.53 2.13 6.69
CA LEU A 57 10.98 2.17 5.34
C LEU A 57 11.04 0.80 4.64
N ARG A 58 12.11 0.02 4.89
CA ARG A 58 12.16 -1.38 4.44
C ARG A 58 11.08 -2.24 5.11
N TYR A 59 10.83 -2.06 6.39
CA TYR A 59 9.76 -2.77 7.10
C TYR A 59 8.39 -2.44 6.51
N ALA A 60 8.11 -1.17 6.24
CA ALA A 60 6.88 -0.75 5.57
C ALA A 60 6.72 -1.43 4.19
N ARG A 61 7.78 -1.43 3.37
CA ARG A 61 7.79 -2.13 2.08
C ARG A 61 7.49 -3.63 2.21
N ILE A 62 8.04 -4.29 3.22
CA ILE A 62 7.72 -5.71 3.50
C ILE A 62 6.23 -5.88 3.83
N CYS A 63 5.66 -5.00 4.66
CA CYS A 63 4.23 -5.05 4.98
C CYS A 63 3.36 -4.95 3.72
N VAL A 64 3.72 -4.07 2.77
CA VAL A 64 3.01 -3.94 1.49
C VAL A 64 3.13 -5.22 0.66
N LEU A 65 4.34 -5.75 0.51
CA LEU A 65 4.59 -6.98 -0.25
C LEU A 65 3.85 -8.19 0.34
N ASP A 66 3.75 -8.28 1.67
CA ASP A 66 2.96 -9.32 2.35
C ASP A 66 1.48 -9.25 1.95
N GLN A 67 0.92 -8.03 1.85
CA GLN A 67 -0.47 -7.85 1.41
C GLN A 67 -0.66 -8.20 -0.07
N MET A 68 0.28 -7.79 -0.93
CA MET A 68 0.23 -8.13 -2.36
C MET A 68 0.30 -9.66 -2.57
N ALA A 69 1.19 -10.34 -1.84
CA ALA A 69 1.30 -11.79 -1.89
C ALA A 69 0.03 -12.48 -1.37
N SER A 70 -0.59 -11.94 -0.32
CA SER A 70 -1.85 -12.45 0.21
C SER A 70 -2.99 -12.30 -0.79
N ALA A 71 -3.10 -11.13 -1.44
CA ALA A 71 -4.13 -10.84 -2.44
C ALA A 71 -3.97 -11.69 -3.71
N ALA A 72 -2.74 -12.00 -4.13
CA ALA A 72 -2.47 -12.85 -5.30
C ALA A 72 -2.95 -14.30 -5.11
N MET A 73 -3.23 -14.74 -3.88
CA MET A 73 -3.80 -16.06 -3.60
C MET A 73 -5.34 -16.08 -3.65
N ASP A 74 -6.00 -14.92 -3.58
CA ASP A 74 -7.46 -14.77 -3.52
C ASP A 74 -8.05 -14.41 -4.90
N PHE A 75 -8.11 -15.40 -5.80
CA PHE A 75 -8.57 -15.27 -7.20
C PHE A 75 -10.07 -14.98 -7.42
N ALA A 76 -10.83 -14.62 -6.39
CA ALA A 76 -12.28 -14.65 -6.46
C ALA A 76 -12.96 -13.49 -5.73
N ASP A 77 -12.98 -12.28 -6.32
CA ASP A 77 -14.17 -11.42 -6.26
C ASP A 77 -14.05 -10.16 -7.13
N GLY A 78 -15.17 -9.52 -7.47
CA GLY A 78 -15.19 -8.21 -8.13
C GLY A 78 -15.00 -7.01 -7.18
N ARG A 79 -14.83 -7.26 -5.87
CA ARG A 79 -14.71 -6.21 -4.83
C ARG A 79 -13.25 -5.76 -4.62
N HIS A 80 -12.61 -5.40 -5.72
CA HIS A 80 -11.25 -4.90 -5.79
C HIS A 80 -11.01 -3.79 -4.76
N ARG A 81 -11.49 -2.56 -4.98
CA ARG A 81 -11.20 -1.40 -4.12
C ARG A 81 -11.41 -1.61 -2.61
N ALA A 82 -12.38 -2.43 -2.21
CA ALA A 82 -12.60 -2.75 -0.80
C ALA A 82 -11.45 -3.59 -0.19
N ARG A 83 -10.81 -4.47 -0.99
CA ARG A 83 -9.61 -5.20 -0.60
C ARG A 83 -8.39 -4.28 -0.49
N THR A 84 -8.15 -3.40 -1.46
CA THR A 84 -7.05 -2.42 -1.34
C THR A 84 -7.20 -1.59 -0.08
N LEU A 85 -8.42 -1.12 0.22
CA LEU A 85 -8.69 -0.39 1.47
C LEU A 85 -8.42 -1.24 2.72
N ALA A 86 -8.80 -2.52 2.72
CA ALA A 86 -8.51 -3.43 3.83
C ALA A 86 -7.01 -3.72 3.99
N ALA A 87 -6.28 -3.87 2.89
CA ALA A 87 -4.83 -4.03 2.88
C ALA A 87 -4.13 -2.79 3.47
N LEU A 88 -4.51 -1.59 3.02
CA LEU A 88 -3.97 -0.32 3.53
C LEU A 88 -4.21 -0.17 5.04
N ARG A 89 -5.42 -0.50 5.53
CA ARG A 89 -5.71 -0.50 6.97
C ARG A 89 -4.88 -1.50 7.76
N THR A 90 -4.67 -2.69 7.19
CA THR A 90 -3.82 -3.71 7.81
C THR A 90 -2.37 -3.25 7.91
N ILE A 91 -1.85 -2.60 6.86
CA ILE A 91 -0.51 -2.00 6.85
C ILE A 91 -0.42 -0.89 7.89
N ALA A 92 -1.37 0.05 7.91
CA ALA A 92 -1.41 1.15 8.87
C ALA A 92 -1.45 0.65 10.32
N GLN A 93 -2.21 -0.41 10.59
CA GLN A 93 -2.25 -1.04 11.91
C GLN A 93 -0.87 -1.61 12.30
N ARG A 94 -0.22 -2.37 11.41
CA ARG A 94 1.11 -2.95 11.65
C ARG A 94 2.16 -1.85 11.91
N LEU A 95 2.10 -0.76 11.17
CA LEU A 95 2.99 0.40 11.37
C LEU A 95 2.70 1.11 12.71
N SER A 96 1.44 1.26 13.07
CA SER A 96 1.03 1.86 14.36
C SER A 96 1.46 1.02 15.57
N GLU A 97 1.50 -0.30 15.43
CA GLU A 97 1.99 -1.22 16.45
C GLU A 97 3.50 -1.05 16.70
N GLU A 98 4.30 -0.84 15.66
CA GLU A 98 5.75 -0.59 15.78
C GLU A 98 6.07 0.69 16.59
N LEU A 99 5.21 1.71 16.52
CA LEU A 99 5.40 2.97 17.27
C LEU A 99 5.27 2.83 18.78
N ARG A 100 4.76 1.69 19.28
CA ARG A 100 4.61 1.43 20.73
C ARG A 100 5.90 0.98 21.40
N THR A 101 7.00 0.88 20.64
CA THR A 101 8.29 0.40 21.14
C THR A 101 9.11 1.56 21.68
N ASP A 102 9.32 1.60 23.00
CA ASP A 102 10.16 2.59 23.68
C ASP A 102 11.62 2.13 23.71
N LEU A 103 12.41 2.63 22.75
CA LEU A 103 13.87 2.52 22.77
C LEU A 103 14.50 3.91 22.65
N GLU A 104 15.53 4.14 23.46
CA GLU A 104 16.22 5.42 23.62
C GLU A 104 17.62 5.40 23.00
N ASP A 105 17.72 5.07 21.71
CA ASP A 105 18.94 5.30 20.93
C ASP A 105 18.64 5.98 19.59
N ASP A 106 19.68 6.51 18.93
CA ASP A 106 19.56 7.19 17.65
C ASP A 106 18.97 6.29 16.56
N VAL A 107 19.24 4.97 16.61
CA VAL A 107 18.69 4.00 15.67
C VAL A 107 17.18 3.90 15.86
N ALA A 108 16.71 3.79 17.11
CA ALA A 108 15.31 3.77 17.48
C ALA A 108 14.60 5.10 17.15
N ALA A 109 15.27 6.24 17.33
CA ALA A 109 14.75 7.53 16.89
C ALA A 109 14.53 7.57 15.37
N GLY A 110 15.54 7.17 14.60
CA GLY A 110 15.43 7.08 13.14
C GLY A 110 14.36 6.10 12.70
N TYR A 111 14.27 4.94 13.35
CA TYR A 111 13.25 3.94 13.06
C TYR A 111 11.84 4.49 13.32
N ARG A 112 11.58 5.11 14.48
CA ARG A 112 10.28 5.72 14.79
C ARG A 112 9.89 6.80 13.79
N ASP A 113 10.83 7.68 13.42
CA ASP A 113 10.57 8.72 12.44
C ASP A 113 10.27 8.13 11.05
N GLY A 114 10.98 7.07 10.66
CA GLY A 114 10.69 6.35 9.41
C GLY A 114 9.33 5.63 9.42
N ILE A 115 8.92 5.06 10.56
CA ILE A 115 7.59 4.45 10.71
C ILE A 115 6.49 5.53 10.61
N ARG A 116 6.67 6.70 11.21
CA ARG A 116 5.73 7.83 11.08
C ARG A 116 5.55 8.25 9.63
N VAL A 117 6.66 8.43 8.90
CA VAL A 117 6.61 8.78 7.47
C VAL A 117 5.88 7.70 6.67
N ALA A 118 6.19 6.42 6.90
CA ALA A 118 5.49 5.33 6.21
C ALA A 118 3.99 5.28 6.53
N LEU A 119 3.61 5.58 7.79
CA LEU A 119 2.22 5.63 8.21
C LEU A 119 1.48 6.76 7.52
N ASP A 120 2.06 7.98 7.49
CA ASP A 120 1.48 9.14 6.81
C ASP A 120 1.23 8.86 5.32
N LEU A 121 2.22 8.24 4.65
CA LEU A 121 2.10 7.83 3.24
C LEU A 121 0.98 6.80 3.05
N THR A 122 0.87 5.82 3.95
CA THR A 122 -0.16 4.77 3.88
C THR A 122 -1.56 5.38 4.07
N GLU A 123 -1.73 6.27 5.05
CA GLU A 123 -2.99 6.96 5.33
C GLU A 123 -3.40 7.91 4.19
N GLU A 124 -2.43 8.52 3.50
CA GLU A 124 -2.70 9.32 2.31
C GLU A 124 -3.29 8.47 1.18
N GLN A 125 -2.72 7.30 0.92
CA GLN A 125 -3.27 6.35 -0.04
C GLN A 125 -4.65 5.84 0.39
N GLU A 126 -4.85 5.54 1.68
CA GLU A 126 -6.16 5.15 2.21
C GLU A 126 -7.23 6.22 1.93
N ARG A 127 -6.91 7.48 2.22
CA ARG A 127 -7.80 8.62 1.96
C ARG A 127 -8.06 8.81 0.45
N ALA A 128 -7.08 8.57 -0.41
CA ALA A 128 -7.27 8.63 -1.86
C ALA A 128 -8.29 7.57 -2.33
N VAL A 129 -8.09 6.30 -1.97
CA VAL A 129 -8.99 5.20 -2.32
C VAL A 129 -10.39 5.40 -1.74
N GLN A 130 -10.50 5.87 -0.50
CA GLN A 130 -11.78 6.15 0.15
C GLN A 130 -12.58 7.25 -0.57
N ARG A 131 -11.88 8.29 -1.09
CA ARG A 131 -12.52 9.38 -1.87
C ARG A 131 -13.07 8.85 -3.19
N GLU A 132 -12.32 8.02 -3.90
CA GLU A 132 -12.76 7.40 -5.15
C GLU A 132 -14.01 6.53 -4.95
N LEU A 133 -14.03 5.70 -3.90
CA LEU A 133 -15.20 4.89 -3.52
C LEU A 133 -16.43 5.74 -3.23
N SER A 134 -16.24 6.85 -2.51
CA SER A 134 -17.33 7.77 -2.14
C SER A 134 -17.91 8.48 -3.38
N CYS A 135 -17.07 8.90 -4.32
CA CYS A 135 -17.51 9.50 -5.59
C CYS A 135 -18.29 8.51 -6.46
N ALA A 136 -17.82 7.26 -6.57
CA ALA A 136 -18.50 6.23 -7.35
C ALA A 136 -19.90 5.91 -6.82
N THR A 137 -20.10 6.00 -5.50
CA THR A 137 -21.38 5.71 -4.83
C THR A 137 -22.40 6.84 -5.03
N LEU A 138 -21.97 8.08 -5.29
CA LEU A 138 -22.85 9.24 -5.50
C LEU A 138 -23.33 9.38 -6.96
N THR A 139 -22.73 8.66 -7.89
CA THR A 139 -23.03 8.72 -9.33
C THR A 139 -23.87 7.56 -9.87
N GLY A 140 -24.21 6.57 -9.02
CA GLY A 140 -25.04 5.41 -9.35
C GLY A 140 -26.41 5.47 -8.68
#